data_AF-A0A7I7MJP3-F1
#
_entry.id   AF-A0A7I7MJP3-F1
#
_cell.length_a   1.000
_cell.length_b   1.000
_cell.length_c   1.000
_cell.angle_alpha   90.00
_cell.angle_beta   90.00
_cell.angle_gamma   90.00
#
_symmetry.space_group_name_H-M   'P 1'
#
loop_
_entity.id
_entity.type
_entity.pdbx_description
1 polymer ?
#
loop_
_entity_poly.entity_id
_entity_poly.type
_entity_poly.pdbx_seq_one_letter_code
_entity_poly.pdbx_strand_id
1 'polypeptide(L)' 'MSRGFRLATAESWPNPWPMNRALRDHDPVHHVVPPERPDHDYYVLSRHADVWSAARDHQTFSSAQA' A
#
# COMPACT_ATOMS: atom_id res chain seq x y z
N MET A 1 -8.63 6.05 -16.32
CA MET A 1 -8.50 5.13 -15.17
C MET A 1 -7.05 5.16 -14.71
N SER A 2 -6.78 5.63 -13.49
CA SER A 2 -5.44 5.56 -12.88
C SER A 2 -5.06 4.09 -12.73
N ARG A 3 -3.91 3.68 -13.28
CA ARG A 3 -3.35 2.32 -13.11
C ARG A 3 -2.38 2.21 -11.93
N GLY A 4 -2.05 3.34 -11.30
CA GLY A 4 -1.17 3.39 -10.12
C GLY A 4 -1.95 3.51 -8.83
N PHE A 5 -1.34 3.02 -7.75
CA PHE A 5 -1.80 3.27 -6.39
C PHE A 5 -1.83 4.77 -6.08
N ARG A 6 -2.83 5.19 -5.32
CA ARG A 6 -2.90 6.52 -4.69
C ARG A 6 -3.59 6.40 -3.35
N LEU A 7 -3.20 7.24 -2.41
CA LEU A 7 -3.97 7.42 -1.18
C LEU A 7 -5.38 7.91 -1.53
N ALA A 8 -6.36 7.40 -0.79
CA ALA A 8 -7.75 7.72 -1.03
C ALA A 8 -8.06 9.16 -0.58
N THR A 9 -8.85 9.85 -1.40
CA THR A 9 -9.52 11.13 -1.09
C THR A 9 -11.04 10.93 -1.10
N ALA A 10 -11.80 11.93 -0.65
CA ALA A 10 -13.28 11.91 -0.64
C ALA A 10 -13.88 11.42 -1.96
N GLU A 11 -13.28 11.82 -3.08
CA GLU A 11 -13.75 11.52 -4.45
C GLU A 11 -13.43 10.08 -4.87
N SER A 12 -12.42 9.43 -4.29
CA SER A 12 -12.00 8.07 -4.66
C SER A 12 -12.55 6.97 -3.74
N TRP A 13 -13.04 7.34 -2.54
CA TRP A 13 -13.65 6.41 -1.60
C TRP A 13 -14.86 5.61 -2.13
N PRO A 14 -15.67 6.12 -3.08
CA PRO A 14 -16.79 5.33 -3.58
C PRO A 14 -16.40 4.01 -4.25
N ASN A 15 -15.17 3.89 -4.79
CA ASN A 15 -14.76 2.67 -5.50
C ASN A 15 -13.25 2.39 -5.48
N PRO A 16 -12.64 2.06 -4.32
CA PRO A 16 -11.22 1.74 -4.21
C PRO A 16 -10.90 0.29 -4.63
N TRP A 17 -11.91 -0.58 -4.74
CA TRP A 17 -11.74 -2.02 -4.90
C TRP A 17 -10.97 -2.45 -6.15
N PRO A 18 -11.15 -1.81 -7.33
CA PRO A 18 -10.37 -2.14 -8.53
C PRO A 18 -8.87 -1.85 -8.35
N MET A 19 -8.51 -0.76 -7.66
CA MET A 19 -7.12 -0.45 -7.34
C MET A 19 -6.53 -1.53 -6.43
N ASN A 20 -7.25 -1.91 -5.37
CA ASN A 20 -6.80 -2.97 -4.45
C ASN A 20 -6.65 -4.32 -5.17
N ARG A 21 -7.50 -4.63 -6.15
CA ARG A 21 -7.37 -5.84 -6.98
C ARG A 21 -6.12 -5.78 -7.84
N ALA A 22 -5.86 -4.66 -8.53
CA ALA A 22 -4.68 -4.51 -9.37
C ALA A 22 -3.38 -4.72 -8.57
N LEU A 23 -3.30 -4.19 -7.34
CA LEU A 23 -2.18 -4.46 -6.44
C LEU A 23 -2.05 -5.95 -6.12
N ARG A 24 -3.14 -6.62 -5.71
CA ARG A 24 -3.07 -8.04 -5.35
C ARG A 24 -2.62 -8.94 -6.52
N ASP A 25 -3.08 -8.63 -7.71
CA ASP A 25 -2.92 -9.47 -8.89
C ASP A 25 -1.56 -9.22 -9.58
N HIS A 26 -1.05 -7.98 -9.54
CA HIS A 26 0.11 -7.58 -10.33
C HIS A 26 1.30 -7.06 -9.52
N ASP A 27 1.08 -6.48 -8.33
CA ASP A 27 2.15 -5.88 -7.54
C ASP A 27 1.84 -5.93 -6.02
N PRO A 28 1.94 -7.13 -5.41
CA PRO A 28 1.44 -7.35 -4.05
C PRO A 28 2.25 -6.66 -2.96
N VAL A 29 3.50 -6.30 -3.26
CA VAL A 29 4.45 -5.55 -2.43
C VAL A 29 4.85 -4.31 -3.22
N HIS A 30 3.94 -3.34 -3.31
CA HIS A 30 4.07 -2.19 -4.20
C HIS A 30 4.98 -1.11 -3.59
N HIS A 31 6.00 -0.69 -4.33
CA HIS A 31 6.89 0.42 -3.97
C HIS A 31 6.33 1.74 -4.48
N VAL A 32 6.05 2.66 -3.56
CA VAL A 32 5.56 4.00 -3.87
C VAL A 32 6.69 4.99 -3.70
N VAL A 33 7.06 5.68 -4.78
CA VAL A 33 8.04 6.78 -4.77
C VAL A 33 7.32 8.08 -5.14
N PRO A 34 7.02 8.97 -4.17
CA PRO A 34 6.35 10.24 -4.45
C PRO A 34 7.23 11.13 -5.35
N PRO A 35 6.74 11.60 -6.51
CA PRO A 35 7.54 12.43 -7.42
C PRO A 35 8.10 13.70 -6.79
N GLU A 36 7.34 14.31 -5.87
CA GLU A 36 7.70 15.56 -5.21
C GLU A 36 8.64 15.37 -4.02
N ARG A 37 8.68 14.16 -3.43
CA ARG A 37 9.57 13.80 -2.31
C ARG A 37 10.00 12.33 -2.44
N PRO A 38 10.96 12.03 -3.33
CA PRO A 38 11.39 10.65 -3.59
C PRO A 38 12.01 9.94 -2.37
N ASP A 39 12.53 10.70 -1.41
CA ASP A 39 13.10 10.24 -0.13
C ASP A 39 12.04 9.85 0.92
N HIS A 40 10.76 10.12 0.64
CA HIS A 40 9.62 9.69 1.45
C HIS A 40 8.93 8.47 0.81
N ASP A 41 9.69 7.57 0.19
CA ASP A 41 9.16 6.34 -0.37
C ASP A 41 8.63 5.39 0.70
N TYR A 42 7.68 4.53 0.30
CA TYR A 42 7.08 3.55 1.20
C TYR A 42 6.54 2.35 0.44
N TYR A 43 6.17 1.30 1.17
CA TYR A 43 5.63 0.06 0.61
C TYR A 43 4.16 -0.15 1.00
N VAL A 44 3.42 -0.82 0.12
CA VAL A 44 2.02 -1.22 0.33
C VAL A 44 1.87 -2.73 0.15
N LEU A 45 1.41 -3.41 1.21
CA LEU A 45 1.04 -4.83 1.17
C LEU A 45 -0.45 -4.96 0.86
N SER A 46 -0.80 -5.74 -0.17
CA SER A 46 -2.19 -5.84 -0.63
C SER A 46 -2.85 -7.22 -0.46
N ARG A 47 -2.06 -8.27 -0.25
CA ARG A 47 -2.57 -9.64 -0.06
C ARG A 47 -2.81 -9.95 1.42
N HIS A 48 -3.85 -10.74 1.66
CA HIS A 48 -4.22 -11.16 3.02
C HIS A 48 -3.07 -11.83 3.76
N ALA A 49 -2.35 -12.76 3.12
CA ALA A 49 -1.26 -13.50 3.77
C ALA A 49 -0.13 -12.58 4.25
N ASP A 50 0.25 -11.60 3.41
CA ASP A 50 1.34 -10.67 3.70
C ASP A 50 0.92 -9.70 4.81
N VAL A 51 -0.27 -9.12 4.71
CA VAL A 51 -0.83 -8.22 5.74
C VAL A 51 -0.97 -8.94 7.07
N TRP A 52 -1.50 -10.17 7.07
CA TRP A 52 -1.67 -10.96 8.30
C TRP A 52 -0.33 -11.27 8.98
N SER A 53 0.67 -11.69 8.19
CA SER A 53 1.99 -12.03 8.71
C SER A 53 2.70 -10.79 9.27
N ALA A 54 2.70 -9.69 8.51
CA ALA A 54 3.29 -8.43 8.93
C ALA A 54 2.63 -7.84 10.18
N ALA A 55 1.30 -7.90 10.27
CA ALA A 55 0.56 -7.41 11.44
C ALA A 55 0.89 -8.18 12.73
N ARG A 56 1.31 -9.44 12.63
CA ARG A 56 1.71 -10.26 13.80
C ARG A 56 3.19 -10.09 14.15
N ASP A 57 4.04 -9.79 13.19
CA ASP A 57 5.48 -9.63 13.37
C ASP A 57 5.84 -8.18 13.74
N HIS A 58 5.56 -7.81 14.99
CA HIS A 58 5.90 -6.50 15.52
C HIS A 58 7.42 -6.28 15.71
N GLN A 59 8.24 -7.34 15.61
CA GLN A 59 9.70 -7.22 15.69
C GLN A 59 10.26 -6.65 14.39
N THR A 60 9.72 -7.07 13.26
CA THR A 60 10.08 -6.56 11.93
C THR A 60 9.27 -5.31 11.57
N PHE A 61 7.96 -5.30 11.85
CA PHE A 61 7.03 -4.22 11.51
C PHE A 61 6.63 -3.44 12.78
N SER A 62 7.49 -2.52 13.20
CA SER A 62 7.28 -1.72 14.40
C SER A 62 6.10 -0.74 14.26
N SER A 63 5.30 -0.62 15.32
CA SER A 63 4.30 0.46 15.49
C SER A 63 4.87 1.70 16.18
N ALA A 64 6.07 1.61 16.75
CA ALA A 64 6.79 2.74 17.30
C ALA A 64 7.80 3.21 16.24
N GLN A 65 7.54 4.35 15.62
CA GLN A 65 8.54 4.97 14.74
C GLN A 65 9.51 5.82 15.58
N ALA A 66 10.79 5.71 15.20
CA ALA A 66 11.95 6.40 15.77
C ALA A 66 12.14 7.79 15.14
#